data_AF-A0A239IZD4-F1
#
_entry.id   AF-A0A239IZD4-F1
#
_cell.length_a   1.000
_cell.length_b   1.000
_cell.length_c   1.000
_cell.angle_alpha   90.00
_cell.angle_beta   90.00
_cell.angle_gamma   90.00
#
_symmetry.space_group_name_H-M   'P 1'
#
loop_
_entity.id
_entity.type
_entity.pdbx_description
1 polymer ?
#
loop_
_entity_poly.entity_id
_entity_poly.type
_entity_poly.pdbx_seq_one_letter_code
_entity_poly.pdbx_strand_id
1 'polypeptide(L)'
;MNSMTRLRAWPQILPGLEWIRKAAHALDNRNTDRHMRQHLARLVETAPHLLEDAGLCRSGTAERTTSVWLGRGLRVTRRSALQGAPRITVETGR
;
A
#
# COMPACT_ATOMS: atom_id res chain seq x y z
N MET A 1 -33.54 9.28 18.79
CA MET A 1 -33.02 8.23 17.88
C MET A 1 -32.36 8.94 16.71
N ASN A 2 -31.03 9.07 16.75
CA ASN A 2 -30.29 9.90 15.78
C ASN A 2 -30.02 9.09 14.51
N SER A 3 -30.62 9.53 13.41
CA SER A 3 -30.42 8.99 12.06
C SER A 3 -28.96 9.09 11.65
N MET A 4 -28.39 7.92 11.33
CA MET A 4 -27.03 7.72 10.84
C MET A 4 -26.76 8.55 9.59
N THR A 5 -25.79 9.47 9.68
CA THR A 5 -25.17 10.11 8.54
C THR A 5 -24.45 9.05 7.72
N ARG A 6 -25.12 8.51 6.69
CA ARG A 6 -24.48 7.71 5.64
C ARG A 6 -23.60 8.64 4.80
N LEU A 7 -22.35 8.84 5.24
CA LEU A 7 -21.28 9.30 4.37
C LEU A 7 -21.05 8.20 3.31
N ARG A 8 -21.77 8.29 2.19
CA ARG A 8 -21.36 7.63 0.95
C ARG A 8 -20.05 8.27 0.55
N ALA A 9 -18.94 7.69 0.98
CA ALA A 9 -17.63 8.01 0.44
C ALA A 9 -17.63 7.64 -1.05
N TRP A 10 -17.96 8.60 -1.91
CA TRP A 10 -17.60 8.48 -3.31
C TRP A 10 -16.08 8.45 -3.40
N PRO A 11 -15.50 7.53 -4.19
CA PRO A 11 -14.07 7.44 -4.33
C PRO A 11 -13.64 8.70 -5.07
N GLN A 12 -13.09 9.67 -4.34
CA GLN A 12 -12.30 10.69 -5.00
C GLN A 12 -11.15 9.92 -5.64
N ILE A 13 -11.23 9.74 -6.96
CA ILE A 13 -10.15 9.19 -7.77
C ILE A 13 -9.07 10.27 -7.74
N LEU A 14 -8.35 10.33 -6.62
CA LEU A 14 -7.21 11.21 -6.47
C LEU A 14 -6.20 10.74 -7.52
N PRO A 15 -5.64 11.62 -8.34
CA PRO A 15 -4.67 11.24 -9.37
C PRO A 15 -3.50 10.42 -8.78
N GLY A 16 -3.18 10.61 -7.50
CA GLY A 16 -2.22 9.77 -6.76
C GLY A 16 -2.65 8.31 -6.60
N LEU A 17 -3.94 8.02 -6.40
CA LEU A 17 -4.46 6.64 -6.27
C LEU A 17 -4.38 5.88 -7.59
N GLU A 18 -4.65 6.54 -8.71
CA GLU A 18 -4.51 5.94 -10.04
C GLU A 18 -3.05 5.61 -10.35
N TRP A 19 -2.10 6.45 -9.91
CA TRP A 19 -0.68 6.12 -10.03
C TRP A 19 -0.32 4.88 -9.20
N ILE A 20 -0.79 4.77 -7.95
CA ILE A 20 -0.50 3.58 -7.10
C ILE A 20 -1.08 2.31 -7.74
N ARG A 21 -2.30 2.39 -8.29
CA ARG A 21 -2.94 1.29 -8.99
C ARG A 21 -2.19 0.86 -10.25
N LYS A 22 -1.75 1.82 -11.06
CA LYS A 22 -0.91 1.57 -12.25
C LYS A 22 0.44 0.99 -11.87
N ALA A 23 1.07 1.53 -10.82
CA ALA A 23 2.35 1.03 -10.33
C ALA A 23 2.24 -0.41 -9.83
N ALA A 24 1.20 -0.73 -9.05
CA ALA A 24 0.94 -2.08 -8.59
C ALA A 24 0.71 -3.05 -9.77
N HIS A 25 -0.11 -2.65 -10.75
CA HIS A 25 -0.37 -3.46 -11.94
C HIS A 25 0.86 -3.67 -12.83
N ALA A 26 1.68 -2.63 -13.04
CA ALA A 26 2.89 -2.78 -13.83
C ALA A 26 3.93 -3.65 -13.11
N LEU A 27 4.05 -3.55 -11.78
CA LEU A 27 4.91 -4.46 -11.01
C LEU A 27 4.42 -5.91 -11.08
N ASP A 28 3.11 -6.15 -10.99
CA ASP A 28 2.48 -7.47 -11.14
C ASP A 28 2.81 -8.13 -12.50
N ASN A 29 2.79 -7.34 -13.59
CA ASN A 29 3.16 -7.77 -14.94
C ASN A 29 4.68 -8.00 -15.17
N ARG A 30 5.41 -8.44 -14.13
CA ARG A 30 6.86 -8.72 -14.14
C ARG A 30 7.74 -7.52 -14.49
N ASN A 31 7.23 -6.29 -14.43
CA ASN A 31 8.09 -5.13 -14.59
C ASN A 31 8.98 -4.98 -13.34
N THR A 32 10.28 -5.13 -13.52
CA THR A 32 11.30 -4.99 -12.46
C THR A 32 11.72 -3.53 -12.27
N ASP A 33 10.83 -2.58 -12.54
CA ASP A 33 11.11 -1.16 -12.41
C ASP A 33 11.46 -0.81 -10.94
N ARG A 34 12.76 -0.58 -10.73
CA ARG A 34 13.34 -0.25 -9.44
C ARG A 34 12.85 1.08 -8.92
N HIS A 35 12.58 2.05 -9.80
CA HIS A 35 12.11 3.38 -9.41
C HIS A 35 10.67 3.32 -8.90
N MET A 36 9.79 2.56 -9.55
CA MET A 36 8.43 2.34 -9.06
C MET A 36 8.40 1.66 -7.69
N ARG A 37 9.27 0.66 -7.45
CA ARG A 37 9.40 0.04 -6.12
C ARG A 37 9.86 1.04 -5.07
N GLN A 38 10.81 1.93 -5.41
CA GLN A 38 11.28 2.98 -4.50
C GLN A 38 10.19 4.01 -4.20
N HIS A 39 9.40 4.42 -5.19
CA HIS A 39 8.29 5.35 -4.98
C HIS A 39 7.19 4.73 -4.12
N LEU A 40 6.85 3.46 -4.34
CA LEU A 40 5.93 2.72 -3.47
C LEU A 40 6.47 2.57 -2.05
N ALA A 41 7.78 2.32 -1.89
CA ALA A 41 8.40 2.28 -0.58
C ALA A 41 8.27 3.65 0.13
N ARG A 42 8.61 4.75 -0.53
CA ARG A 42 8.42 6.10 0.06
C ARG A 42 6.98 6.37 0.47
N LEU A 43 6.02 5.95 -0.36
CA LEU A 43 4.59 6.05 -0.04
C LEU A 43 4.20 5.26 1.20
N VAL A 44 4.71 4.04 1.38
CA VAL A 44 4.49 3.22 2.58
C VAL A 44 5.06 3.89 3.84
N GLU A 45 6.19 4.58 3.67
CA GLU A 45 6.86 5.34 4.71
C GLU A 45 6.04 6.55 5.17
N THR A 46 5.52 7.33 4.22
CA THR A 46 4.88 8.63 4.50
C THR A 46 3.35 8.55 4.63
N ALA A 47 2.71 7.68 3.85
CA ALA A 47 1.26 7.64 3.67
C ALA A 47 0.76 6.21 3.39
N PRO A 48 0.93 5.26 4.33
CA PRO A 48 0.54 3.86 4.15
C PRO A 48 -0.97 3.65 3.91
N HIS A 49 -1.82 4.57 4.39
CA HIS A 49 -3.27 4.54 4.15
C HIS A 49 -3.63 4.62 2.65
N LEU A 50 -2.78 5.26 1.83
CA LEU A 50 -3.01 5.35 0.38
C LEU A 50 -2.92 3.99 -0.33
N LEU A 51 -2.25 3.01 0.27
CA LEU A 51 -2.29 1.63 -0.24
C LEU A 51 -3.67 1.00 -0.03
N GLU A 52 -4.28 1.26 1.11
CA GLU A 52 -5.62 0.75 1.44
C GLU A 52 -6.67 1.42 0.55
N ASP A 53 -6.56 2.74 0.35
CA ASP A 53 -7.39 3.50 -0.60
C ASP A 53 -7.19 3.04 -2.07
N ALA A 54 -5.98 2.58 -2.42
CA ALA A 54 -5.69 2.01 -3.74
C ALA A 54 -6.25 0.59 -3.91
N GLY A 55 -6.73 -0.04 -2.84
CA GLY A 55 -7.33 -1.37 -2.82
C GLY A 55 -6.38 -2.50 -2.43
N LEU A 56 -5.26 -2.19 -1.76
CA LEU A 56 -4.44 -3.21 -1.10
C LEU A 56 -4.96 -3.46 0.31
N CYS A 57 -5.22 -4.71 0.64
CA CYS A 57 -5.68 -5.11 1.96
C CYS A 57 -4.50 -5.26 2.91
N ARG A 58 -4.59 -4.62 4.08
CA ARG A 58 -3.61 -4.86 5.15
C ARG A 58 -3.82 -6.27 5.71
N SER A 59 -2.83 -7.14 5.51
CA SER A 59 -2.83 -8.50 6.02
C SER A 59 -2.42 -8.49 7.49
N GLY A 60 -3.30 -9.00 8.35
CA GLY A 60 -3.27 -8.88 9.80
C GLY A 60 -2.20 -9.70 10.53
N THR A 61 -1.06 -10.00 9.93
CA THR A 61 0.11 -10.48 10.69
C THR A 61 0.74 -9.31 11.45
N ALA A 62 0.03 -8.88 12.48
CA ALA A 62 0.47 -7.87 13.43
C ALA A 62 1.53 -8.46 14.38
N GLU A 63 2.70 -8.79 13.84
CA GLU A 63 3.88 -8.65 14.67
C GLU A 63 3.98 -7.17 15.03
N ARG A 64 4.24 -6.83 16.30
CA ARG A 64 4.27 -5.43 16.80
C ARG A 64 5.08 -4.46 15.93
N THR A 65 6.01 -4.99 15.14
CA THR A 65 6.92 -4.23 14.28
C THR A 65 6.69 -4.44 12.78
N THR A 66 5.82 -5.35 12.32
CA THR A 66 5.65 -5.66 10.89
C THR A 66 4.24 -5.30 10.42
N SER A 67 4.12 -4.70 9.24
CA SER A 67 2.86 -4.47 8.54
C SER A 67 2.97 -4.95 7.10
N VAL A 68 1.98 -5.69 6.63
CA VAL A 68 1.96 -6.26 5.28
C VAL A 68 0.70 -5.78 4.56
N TRP A 69 0.82 -5.30 3.33
CA TRP A 69 -0.27 -5.01 2.43
C TRP A 69 -0.21 -5.97 1.24
N LEU A 70 -1.36 -6.55 0.89
CA LEU A 70 -1.52 -7.52 -0.18
C LEU A 70 -2.62 -7.07 -1.13
N GLY A 71 -2.39 -7.19 -2.43
CA GLY A 71 -3.43 -6.96 -3.43
C GLY A 71 -2.85 -6.86 -4.84
N ARG A 72 -3.62 -7.29 -5.84
CA ARG A 72 -3.26 -7.19 -7.26
C ARG A 72 -1.87 -7.76 -7.57
N GLY A 73 -1.57 -8.94 -7.02
CA GLY A 73 -0.26 -9.59 -7.14
C GLY A 73 0.90 -8.77 -6.62
N LEU A 74 0.66 -7.78 -5.76
CA LEU A 74 1.69 -7.04 -5.04
C LEU A 74 1.65 -7.40 -3.55
N ARG A 75 2.84 -7.60 -2.97
CA ARG A 75 3.07 -7.72 -1.54
C ARG A 75 4.00 -6.63 -1.09
N VAL A 76 3.52 -5.76 -0.22
CA VAL A 76 4.32 -4.69 0.38
C VAL A 76 4.48 -4.97 1.86
N THR A 77 5.71 -5.03 2.34
CA THR A 77 6.03 -5.32 3.74
C THR A 77 6.79 -4.14 4.32
N ARG A 78 6.29 -3.54 5.39
CA ARG A 78 7.00 -2.56 6.22
C ARG A 78 7.38 -3.20 7.53
N ARG A 79 8.67 -3.28 7.82
CA ARG A 79 9.22 -3.67 9.11
C ARG A 79 9.75 -2.43 9.82
N SER A 80 9.08 -2.02 10.87
CA SER A 80 9.54 -0.98 11.79
C SER A 80 10.76 -1.47 12.55
N ALA A 81 11.81 -0.66 12.60
CA ALA A 81 12.97 -0.92 13.44
C ALA A 81 12.75 -0.22 14.80
N LEU A 82 13.11 -0.89 15.90
CA LEU A 82 13.07 -0.29 17.25
C LEU A 82 14.07 0.87 17.38
N GLN A 83 15.13 0.86 16.58
CA GLN A 83 16.04 1.98 16.36
C GLN A 83 16.46 1.99 14.87
N GLY A 84 16.32 3.14 14.21
CA GLY A 84 16.70 3.33 12.80
C GLY A 84 15.53 3.45 11.82
N ALA A 85 15.86 3.48 10.52
CA ALA A 85 14.86 3.62 9.46
C ALA A 85 14.03 2.33 9.29
N PRO A 86 12.71 2.44 9.02
CA PRO A 86 11.89 1.29 8.70
C PRO A 86 12.39 0.63 7.41
N ARG A 87 12.38 -0.71 7.38
CA ARG A 87 12.71 -1.46 6.17
C ARG A 87 11.44 -1.76 5.40
N ILE A 88 11.39 -1.35 4.13
CA ILE A 88 10.25 -1.62 3.25
C ILE A 88 10.69 -2.54 2.12
N THR A 89 9.92 -3.59 1.91
CA THR A 89 10.10 -4.55 0.83
C THR A 89 8.85 -4.54 -0.04
N VAL A 90 9.03 -4.38 -1.35
CA VAL A 90 7.96 -4.46 -2.36
C VAL A 90 8.25 -5.68 -3.23
N GLU A 91 7.38 -6.67 -3.14
CA GLU A 91 7.48 -7.97 -3.80
C GLU A 91 6.28 -8.15 -4.72
N THR A 92 6.47 -8.85 -5.84
CA THR A 92 5.41 -9.22 -6.77
C THR A 92 5.09 -10.69 -6.56
N GLY A 93 3.82 -11.03 -6.43
CA GLY A 93 3.30 -12.40 -6.36
C GLY A 93 3.70 -13.15 -7.63
N ARG A 94 4.11 -14.40 -7.45
CA ARG A 94 4.43 -15.31 -8.56
C ARG A 94 3.16 -15.90 -9.16
#